data_AF-A0A6M7W791-F1
#
_entry.id   AF-A0A6M7W791-F1
#
_cell.length_a   1.000
_cell.length_b   1.000
_cell.length_c   1.000
_cell.angle_alpha   90.00
_cell.angle_beta   90.00
_cell.angle_gamma   90.00
#
_symmetry.space_group_name_H-M   'P 1'
#
loop_
_entity.id
_entity.type
_entity.pdbx_description
1 polymer ?
#
loop_
_entity_poly.entity_id
_entity_poly.type
_entity_poly.pdbx_seq_one_letter_code
_entity_poly.pdbx_strand_id
1 'polypeptide(L)'
;MKTVLHHATLPWLVALAALPVPAFAENDPAFELKLDIDQDGKMDRAVVMQEPGGPADLYIYTAAGEEKLDPSRPPDFVKKGLTEDRVIDLEGKGKGSLAMTSCFGCGASKSTEDMLTIVYRHGQFLVGGYSRSWDWNQRTSDGVKTTVGGCDINYLTGRGTVSKDLEDGKPIKGKFRPVPLKDWSSDKRPKACDF
;
A
#
# COMPACT_ATOMS: atom_id res chain seq x y z
N MET A 1 11.16 -45.93 74.28
CA MET A 1 10.64 -46.13 72.91
C MET A 1 10.07 -44.79 72.44
N LYS A 2 10.77 -44.09 71.54
CA LYS A 2 10.29 -42.84 70.93
C LYS A 2 10.49 -42.97 69.42
N THR A 3 9.38 -43.09 68.71
CA THR A 3 9.30 -43.22 67.26
C THR A 3 9.39 -41.83 66.65
N VAL A 4 10.34 -41.60 65.74
CA VAL A 4 10.47 -40.36 64.97
C VAL A 4 9.87 -40.62 63.59
N LEU A 5 8.78 -39.92 63.24
CA LEU A 5 8.20 -39.94 61.90
C LEU A 5 9.00 -38.98 61.00
N HIS A 6 9.64 -39.52 59.96
CA HIS A 6 10.21 -38.75 58.86
C HIS A 6 9.08 -38.25 57.94
N HIS A 7 8.97 -36.94 57.76
CA HIS A 7 8.14 -36.34 56.72
C HIS A 7 8.92 -36.37 55.40
N ALA A 8 8.42 -37.13 54.43
CA ALA A 8 8.92 -37.14 53.05
C ALA A 8 8.26 -36.00 52.27
N THR A 9 9.04 -35.02 51.85
CA THR A 9 8.61 -33.97 50.91
C THR A 9 8.88 -34.43 49.47
N LEU A 10 7.82 -34.68 48.71
CA LEU A 10 7.90 -34.89 47.25
C LEU A 10 8.13 -33.55 46.54
N PRO A 11 9.13 -33.41 45.64
CA PRO A 11 9.25 -32.24 44.81
C PRO A 11 8.31 -32.35 43.60
N TRP A 12 7.47 -31.33 43.42
CA TRP A 12 6.56 -31.23 42.27
C TRP A 12 7.34 -30.71 41.06
N LEU A 13 7.59 -31.58 40.08
CA LEU A 13 8.13 -31.21 38.77
C LEU A 13 7.06 -30.48 37.96
N VAL A 14 7.21 -29.18 37.76
CA VAL A 14 6.41 -28.40 36.81
C VAL A 14 7.04 -28.56 35.42
N ALA A 15 6.45 -29.39 34.58
CA ALA A 15 6.82 -29.49 33.17
C ALA A 15 6.27 -28.26 32.42
N LEU A 16 7.16 -27.35 32.04
CA LEU A 16 6.83 -26.19 31.21
C LEU A 16 6.67 -26.69 29.76
N ALA A 17 5.44 -26.90 29.31
CA ALA A 17 5.15 -27.20 27.91
C ALA A 17 5.45 -25.94 27.07
N ALA A 18 6.59 -25.94 26.37
CA ALA A 18 6.86 -24.96 25.33
C ALA A 18 5.88 -25.23 24.17
N LEU A 19 4.85 -24.40 24.06
CA LEU A 19 3.98 -24.40 22.88
C LEU A 19 4.82 -23.91 21.69
N PRO A 20 4.82 -24.62 20.54
CA PRO A 20 5.47 -24.13 19.34
C PRO A 20 4.79 -22.82 18.94
N VAL A 21 5.56 -21.73 18.96
CA VAL A 21 5.13 -20.47 18.36
C VAL A 21 5.01 -20.74 16.87
N PRO A 22 3.84 -20.50 16.23
CA PRO A 22 3.73 -20.64 14.80
C PRO A 22 4.71 -19.66 14.16
N ALA A 23 5.71 -20.19 13.47
CA ALA A 23 6.50 -19.41 12.54
C ALA A 23 5.55 -19.00 11.42
N PHE A 24 5.18 -17.71 11.39
CA PHE A 24 4.63 -17.13 10.17
C PHE A 24 5.70 -17.36 9.09
N ALA A 25 5.33 -18.06 8.00
CA ALA A 25 6.16 -18.06 6.81
C ALA A 25 6.44 -16.59 6.47
N GLU A 26 7.73 -16.27 6.35
CA GLU A 26 8.20 -14.96 5.93
C GLU A 26 7.75 -14.79 4.47
N ASN A 27 6.54 -14.25 4.26
CA ASN A 27 5.99 -14.07 2.92
C ASN A 27 6.91 -13.09 2.16
N ASP A 28 7.42 -13.51 0.99
CA ASP A 28 8.21 -12.63 0.12
C ASP A 28 7.38 -11.38 -0.25
N PRO A 29 8.01 -10.21 -0.42
CA PRO A 29 7.30 -9.00 -0.79
C PRO A 29 6.68 -9.13 -2.18
N ALA A 30 5.49 -8.55 -2.35
CA ALA A 30 4.83 -8.47 -3.65
C ALA A 30 5.62 -7.56 -4.59
N PHE A 31 6.12 -6.44 -4.06
CA PHE A 31 7.02 -5.52 -4.75
C PHE A 31 8.05 -4.95 -3.78
N GLU A 32 9.25 -4.70 -4.29
CA GLU A 32 10.30 -3.99 -3.58
C GLU A 32 10.95 -2.98 -4.53
N LEU A 33 11.12 -1.75 -4.07
CA LEU A 33 11.78 -0.69 -4.83
C LEU A 33 12.81 0.02 -3.95
N LYS A 34 14.01 0.22 -4.51
CA LYS A 34 15.05 1.05 -3.90
C LYS A 34 15.15 2.36 -4.66
N LEU A 35 15.10 3.47 -3.93
CA LEU A 35 15.27 4.83 -4.43
C LEU A 35 15.59 5.78 -3.28
N ASP A 36 16.21 6.92 -3.57
CA ASP A 36 16.35 8.02 -2.60
C ASP A 36 15.02 8.80 -2.53
N ILE A 37 14.12 8.40 -1.62
CA ILE A 37 12.74 8.92 -1.49
C ILE A 37 12.77 10.30 -0.85
N ASP A 38 13.58 10.47 0.19
CA ASP A 38 13.68 11.71 0.96
C ASP A 38 14.69 12.73 0.41
N GLN A 39 15.47 12.35 -0.61
CA GLN A 39 16.50 13.16 -1.27
C GLN A 39 17.66 13.53 -0.35
N ASP A 40 18.00 12.66 0.62
CA ASP A 40 19.15 12.83 1.51
C ASP A 40 20.47 12.28 0.91
N GLY A 41 20.42 11.67 -0.28
CA GLY A 41 21.55 11.07 -0.98
C GLY A 41 21.85 9.63 -0.57
N LYS A 42 21.07 9.04 0.36
CA LYS A 42 21.12 7.63 0.71
C LYS A 42 19.95 6.88 0.06
N MET A 43 20.17 5.61 -0.22
CA MET A 43 19.12 4.77 -0.78
C MET A 43 18.14 4.37 0.31
N ASP A 44 16.86 4.61 0.06
CA ASP A 44 15.74 4.11 0.83
C ASP A 44 15.16 2.86 0.18
N ARG A 45 14.22 2.23 0.87
CA ARG A 45 13.52 1.05 0.40
C ARG A 45 12.04 1.11 0.70
N ALA A 46 11.23 0.95 -0.35
CA ALA A 46 9.80 0.75 -0.27
C ALA A 46 9.50 -0.73 -0.49
N VAL A 47 8.76 -1.33 0.43
CA VAL A 47 8.35 -2.74 0.39
C VAL A 47 6.84 -2.81 0.43
N VAL A 48 6.25 -3.53 -0.52
CA VAL A 48 4.81 -3.79 -0.58
C VAL A 48 4.56 -5.24 -0.19
N MET A 49 3.80 -5.43 0.88
CA MET A 49 3.31 -6.74 1.29
C MET A 49 1.84 -6.83 0.95
N GLN A 50 1.43 -7.96 0.38
CA GLN A 50 0.03 -8.16 0.00
C GLN A 50 -0.32 -9.63 0.03
N GLU A 51 -1.35 -9.97 0.78
CA GLU A 51 -1.97 -11.29 0.69
C GLU A 51 -2.79 -11.39 -0.60
N PRO A 52 -2.92 -12.59 -1.20
CA PRO A 52 -3.69 -12.78 -2.42
C PRO A 52 -5.12 -12.22 -2.30
N GLY A 53 -5.47 -11.26 -3.16
CA GLY A 53 -6.80 -10.63 -3.20
C GLY A 53 -7.10 -9.66 -2.05
N GLY A 54 -6.12 -9.35 -1.20
CA GLY A 54 -6.23 -8.36 -0.13
C GLY A 54 -5.68 -6.98 -0.51
N PRO A 55 -5.94 -5.95 0.30
CA PRO A 55 -5.32 -4.64 0.11
C PRO A 55 -3.82 -4.69 0.40
N ALA A 56 -3.04 -3.81 -0.22
CA ALA A 56 -1.60 -3.77 -0.02
C ALA A 56 -1.20 -2.98 1.23
N ASP A 57 -0.15 -3.44 1.90
CA ASP A 57 0.53 -2.74 2.95
C ASP A 57 1.86 -2.19 2.42
N LEU A 58 2.14 -0.90 2.67
CA LEU A 58 3.40 -0.26 2.31
C LEU A 58 4.26 -0.05 3.54
N TYR A 59 5.52 -0.46 3.44
CA TYR A 59 6.56 -0.26 4.44
C TYR A 59 7.69 0.53 3.80
N ILE A 60 8.19 1.56 4.49
CA ILE A 60 9.30 2.38 4.02
C ILE A 60 10.41 2.34 5.07
N TYR A 61 11.62 2.07 4.60
CA TYR A 61 12.85 2.06 5.37
C TYR A 61 13.77 3.13 4.78
N THR A 62 14.00 4.22 5.50
CA THR A 62 14.86 5.30 5.02
C THR A 62 16.33 5.00 5.33
N ALA A 63 17.28 5.40 4.49
CA ALA A 63 18.69 5.06 4.66
C ALA A 63 18.92 3.55 4.89
N ALA A 64 18.19 2.69 4.18
CA ALA A 64 18.34 1.25 4.23
C ALA A 64 19.51 0.74 3.37
N GLY A 65 19.96 1.56 2.42
CA GLY A 65 21.06 1.22 1.53
C GLY A 65 20.73 0.08 0.56
N GLU A 66 21.77 -0.40 -0.11
CA GLU A 66 21.67 -1.46 -1.11
C GLU A 66 21.68 -2.88 -0.51
N GLU A 67 22.15 -3.03 0.73
CA GLU A 67 22.32 -4.32 1.39
C GLU A 67 20.99 -5.01 1.70
N LYS A 68 21.00 -6.31 1.98
CA LYS A 68 19.77 -7.01 2.37
C LYS A 68 19.20 -6.36 3.64
N LEU A 69 17.89 -6.08 3.67
CA LEU A 69 17.24 -5.57 4.87
C LEU A 69 17.47 -6.55 6.02
N ASP A 70 17.92 -6.02 7.16
CA ASP A 70 17.92 -6.75 8.42
C ASP A 70 16.46 -6.99 8.85
N PRO A 71 15.99 -8.24 8.97
CA PRO A 71 14.62 -8.54 9.39
C PRO A 71 14.26 -7.98 10.78
N SER A 72 15.24 -7.66 11.63
CA SER A 72 15.02 -7.07 12.95
C SER A 72 14.84 -5.55 12.92
N ARG A 73 15.19 -4.89 11.80
CA ARG A 73 15.06 -3.43 11.66
C ARG A 73 13.58 -3.08 11.48
N PRO A 74 13.00 -2.23 12.34
CA PRO A 74 11.64 -1.75 12.12
C PRO A 74 11.59 -0.77 10.93
N PRO A 75 10.47 -0.73 10.18
CA PRO A 75 10.24 0.29 9.16
C PRO A 75 10.12 1.68 9.80
N ASP A 76 10.64 2.69 9.10
CA ASP A 76 10.51 4.10 9.48
C ASP A 76 9.08 4.61 9.25
N PHE A 77 8.35 3.99 8.30
CA PHE A 77 6.94 4.27 8.07
C PHE A 77 6.19 3.02 7.63
N VAL A 78 4.94 2.88 8.10
CA VAL A 78 4.02 1.80 7.72
C VAL A 78 2.66 2.38 7.38
N LYS A 79 2.14 2.02 6.22
CA LYS A 79 0.75 2.28 5.84
C LYS A 79 0.04 0.99 5.45
N LYS A 80 -0.85 0.57 6.34
CA LYS A 80 -1.72 -0.58 6.15
C LYS A 80 -2.93 -0.26 5.29
N GLY A 81 -3.37 -1.24 4.48
CA GLY A 81 -4.58 -1.15 3.66
C GLY A 81 -4.56 0.07 2.73
N LEU A 82 -3.50 0.20 1.94
CA LEU A 82 -3.23 1.34 1.08
C LEU A 82 -4.08 1.34 -0.19
N THR A 83 -4.41 0.16 -0.71
CA THR A 83 -5.13 -0.05 -1.98
C THR A 83 -6.50 -0.71 -1.76
N GLU A 84 -7.38 -0.58 -2.76
CA GLU A 84 -8.66 -1.31 -2.80
C GLU A 84 -8.47 -2.78 -3.20
N ASP A 85 -7.54 -3.06 -4.13
CA ASP A 85 -7.26 -4.38 -4.69
C ASP A 85 -5.74 -4.56 -4.90
N ARG A 86 -5.34 -5.56 -5.68
CA ARG A 86 -3.96 -5.96 -5.92
C ARG A 86 -3.11 -4.82 -6.49
N VAL A 87 -1.87 -4.72 -6.01
CA VAL A 87 -0.85 -3.90 -6.66
C VAL A 87 -0.36 -4.66 -7.89
N ILE A 88 -0.22 -3.95 -9.00
CA ILE A 88 0.28 -4.50 -10.26
C ILE A 88 1.63 -3.90 -10.65
N ASP A 89 2.01 -2.76 -10.05
CA ASP A 89 3.25 -2.08 -10.36
C ASP A 89 3.70 -1.15 -9.22
N LEU A 90 5.02 -1.01 -9.07
CA LEU A 90 5.69 -0.13 -8.13
C LEU A 90 6.94 0.49 -8.78
N GLU A 91 6.91 1.80 -9.00
CA GLU A 91 7.95 2.48 -9.77
C GLU A 91 8.50 3.72 -9.06
N GLY A 92 9.78 3.97 -9.28
CA GLY A 92 10.42 5.23 -8.96
C GLY A 92 10.12 6.25 -10.05
N LYS A 93 9.64 7.42 -9.66
CA LYS A 93 9.52 8.60 -10.51
C LYS A 93 10.58 9.63 -10.12
N GLY A 94 10.75 10.67 -10.94
CA GLY A 94 11.74 11.71 -10.69
C GLY A 94 11.57 12.39 -9.33
N LYS A 95 12.69 12.83 -8.74
CA LYS A 95 12.74 13.54 -7.44
C LYS A 95 12.21 12.69 -6.26
N GLY A 96 12.68 11.45 -6.15
CA GLY A 96 12.35 10.56 -5.03
C GLY A 96 10.87 10.22 -4.88
N SER A 97 10.08 10.39 -5.95
CA SER A 97 8.64 10.11 -5.89
C SER A 97 8.40 8.63 -6.16
N LEU A 98 7.51 8.02 -5.41
CA LEU A 98 7.08 6.62 -5.59
C LEU A 98 5.71 6.60 -6.27
N ALA A 99 5.54 5.81 -7.32
CA ALA A 99 4.24 5.55 -7.93
C ALA A 99 3.86 4.09 -7.71
N MET A 100 2.68 3.86 -7.13
CA MET A 100 2.13 2.53 -6.94
C MET A 100 0.83 2.41 -7.72
N THR A 101 0.76 1.43 -8.61
CA THR A 101 -0.42 1.16 -9.42
C THR A 101 -1.13 -0.08 -8.90
N SER A 102 -2.43 0.05 -8.65
CA SER A 102 -3.30 -1.06 -8.24
C SER A 102 -4.43 -1.23 -9.23
N CYS A 103 -4.92 -2.45 -9.37
CA CYS A 103 -5.96 -2.76 -10.33
C CYS A 103 -7.09 -3.57 -9.71
N PHE A 104 -8.26 -2.97 -9.69
CA PHE A 104 -9.50 -3.65 -9.35
C PHE A 104 -10.08 -4.30 -10.61
N GLY A 105 -10.46 -5.57 -10.53
CA GLY A 105 -11.12 -6.27 -11.63
C GLY A 105 -10.26 -6.42 -12.89
N CYS A 106 -8.93 -6.39 -12.79
CA CYS A 106 -8.03 -6.62 -13.92
C CYS A 106 -8.39 -7.92 -14.67
N GLY A 107 -8.71 -7.80 -15.96
CA GLY A 107 -9.16 -8.91 -16.82
C GLY A 107 -10.67 -9.20 -16.75
N ALA A 108 -11.44 -8.48 -15.95
CA ALA A 108 -12.89 -8.57 -15.89
C ALA A 108 -13.57 -7.54 -16.82
N SER A 109 -14.89 -7.65 -16.99
CA SER A 109 -15.67 -6.69 -17.77
C SER A 109 -15.81 -5.32 -17.09
N LYS A 110 -15.39 -5.19 -15.83
CA LYS A 110 -15.32 -3.93 -15.11
C LYS A 110 -13.97 -3.87 -14.41
N SER A 111 -13.06 -3.09 -14.95
CA SER A 111 -11.76 -2.84 -14.33
C SER A 111 -11.56 -1.36 -14.03
N THR A 112 -10.76 -1.09 -13.01
CA THR A 112 -10.19 0.23 -12.76
C THR A 112 -8.73 0.09 -12.40
N GLU A 113 -7.90 1.01 -12.88
CA GLU A 113 -6.51 1.13 -12.43
C GLU A 113 -6.35 2.44 -11.67
N ASP A 114 -5.81 2.33 -10.46
CA ASP A 114 -5.56 3.43 -9.56
C ASP A 114 -4.05 3.60 -9.40
N MET A 115 -3.51 4.80 -9.68
CA MET A 115 -2.12 5.14 -9.41
C MET A 115 -2.03 6.14 -8.26
N LEU A 116 -1.32 5.76 -7.19
CA LEU A 116 -0.99 6.65 -6.08
C LEU A 116 0.45 7.13 -6.23
N THR A 117 0.65 8.45 -6.35
CA THR A 117 1.99 9.05 -6.31
C THR A 117 2.28 9.55 -4.90
N ILE A 118 3.28 8.95 -4.26
CA ILE A 118 3.76 9.27 -2.93
C ILE A 118 5.03 10.11 -3.05
N VAL A 119 5.13 11.15 -2.24
CA VAL A 119 6.31 12.04 -2.17
C VAL A 119 6.71 12.27 -0.72
N TYR A 120 7.99 12.54 -0.48
CA TYR A 120 8.48 13.01 0.81
C TYR A 120 8.73 14.52 0.76
N ARG A 121 8.09 15.28 1.65
CA ARG A 121 8.28 16.74 1.76
C ARG A 121 8.17 17.18 3.20
N HIS A 122 9.08 18.06 3.62
CA HIS A 122 9.08 18.64 4.96
C HIS A 122 9.02 17.59 6.08
N GLY A 123 9.75 16.47 5.92
CA GLY A 123 9.80 15.41 6.92
C GLY A 123 8.60 14.45 6.91
N GLN A 124 7.75 14.48 5.88
CA GLN A 124 6.50 13.72 5.85
C GLN A 124 6.24 13.05 4.49
N PHE A 125 5.75 11.81 4.55
CA PHE A 125 5.18 11.13 3.39
C PHE A 125 3.78 11.67 3.08
N LEU A 126 3.57 12.09 1.84
CA LEU A 126 2.33 12.68 1.34
C LEU A 126 1.89 11.96 0.06
N VAL A 127 0.59 11.89 -0.16
CA VAL A 127 0.01 11.63 -1.48
C VAL A 127 0.11 12.92 -2.29
N GLY A 128 1.03 12.92 -3.25
CA GLY A 128 1.28 14.03 -4.17
C GLY A 128 0.43 13.97 -5.44
N GLY A 129 -0.04 12.78 -5.81
CA GLY A 129 -0.91 12.58 -6.97
C GLY A 129 -1.78 11.35 -6.82
N TYR A 130 -2.94 11.38 -7.48
CA TYR A 130 -3.84 10.25 -7.59
C TYR A 130 -4.45 10.25 -8.98
N SER A 131 -4.39 9.12 -9.68
CA SER A 131 -5.16 8.92 -10.91
C SER A 131 -5.97 7.64 -10.85
N ARG A 132 -7.10 7.66 -11.55
CA ARG A 132 -7.97 6.49 -11.78
C ARG A 132 -8.33 6.42 -13.24
N SER A 133 -8.14 5.28 -13.88
CA SER A 133 -8.74 4.97 -15.18
C SER A 133 -9.78 3.86 -15.03
N TRP A 134 -10.72 3.80 -15.96
CA TRP A 134 -11.68 2.70 -16.04
C TRP A 134 -11.93 2.28 -17.48
N ASP A 135 -12.18 0.97 -17.65
CA ASP A 135 -12.67 0.37 -18.88
C ASP A 135 -13.76 -0.65 -18.53
N TRP A 136 -15.00 -0.27 -18.77
CA TRP A 136 -16.16 -1.06 -18.38
C TRP A 136 -16.98 -1.47 -19.60
N ASN A 137 -17.11 -2.78 -19.77
CA ASN A 137 -17.91 -3.43 -20.78
C ASN A 137 -19.21 -3.93 -20.15
N GLN A 138 -20.34 -3.37 -20.59
CA GLN A 138 -21.67 -3.78 -20.19
C GLN A 138 -22.39 -4.48 -21.35
N ARG A 139 -22.82 -5.72 -21.13
CA ARG A 139 -23.67 -6.43 -22.10
C ARG A 139 -25.10 -5.89 -22.01
N THR A 140 -25.66 -5.54 -23.15
CA THR A 140 -27.03 -5.04 -23.34
C THR A 140 -27.76 -5.94 -24.35
N SER A 141 -29.07 -5.74 -24.54
CA SER A 141 -29.82 -6.43 -25.60
C SER A 141 -29.29 -6.13 -27.01
N ASP A 142 -28.69 -4.94 -27.17
CA ASP A 142 -28.31 -4.39 -28.48
C ASP A 142 -26.80 -4.56 -28.76
N GLY A 143 -26.07 -5.24 -27.87
CA GLY A 143 -24.63 -5.49 -27.99
C GLY A 143 -23.84 -5.21 -26.72
N VAL A 144 -22.55 -4.89 -26.86
CA VAL A 144 -21.69 -4.48 -25.74
C VAL A 144 -21.54 -2.96 -25.77
N LYS A 145 -21.90 -2.31 -24.66
CA LYS A 145 -21.62 -0.89 -24.43
C LYS A 145 -20.34 -0.77 -23.61
N THR A 146 -19.36 -0.07 -24.14
CA THR A 146 -18.11 0.24 -23.45
C THR A 146 -18.15 1.67 -22.92
N THR A 147 -17.77 1.86 -21.66
CA THR A 147 -17.50 3.18 -21.09
C THR A 147 -16.07 3.20 -20.58
N VAL A 148 -15.29 4.16 -21.08
CA VAL A 148 -13.92 4.37 -20.64
C VAL A 148 -13.77 5.75 -20.05
N GLY A 149 -12.69 6.02 -19.35
CA GLY A 149 -12.36 7.37 -18.93
C GLY A 149 -11.27 7.40 -17.88
N GLY A 150 -11.01 8.61 -17.39
CA GLY A 150 -9.97 8.82 -16.42
C GLY A 150 -10.20 10.03 -15.53
N CYS A 151 -9.54 10.00 -14.39
CA CYS A 151 -9.41 11.11 -13.46
C CYS A 151 -7.94 11.23 -13.07
N ASP A 152 -7.40 12.45 -13.10
CA ASP A 152 -6.04 12.73 -12.62
C ASP A 152 -6.09 13.92 -11.67
N ILE A 153 -5.49 13.75 -10.49
CA ILE A 153 -5.43 14.75 -9.43
C ILE A 153 -3.97 14.95 -9.06
N ASN A 154 -3.47 16.15 -9.31
CA ASN A 154 -2.17 16.58 -8.86
C ASN A 154 -2.32 17.43 -7.60
N TYR A 155 -2.20 16.80 -6.43
CA TYR A 155 -2.31 17.47 -5.14
C TYR A 155 -1.22 18.51 -4.90
N LEU A 156 -0.06 18.37 -5.53
CA LEU A 156 1.05 19.32 -5.40
C LEU A 156 0.77 20.66 -6.09
N THR A 157 0.05 20.64 -7.21
CA THR A 157 -0.40 21.86 -7.92
C THR A 157 -1.82 22.28 -7.56
N GLY A 158 -2.57 21.39 -6.92
CA GLY A 158 -3.97 21.55 -6.58
C GLY A 158 -4.93 21.47 -7.77
N ARG A 159 -4.45 21.02 -8.92
CA ARG A 159 -5.22 20.87 -10.17
C ARG A 159 -5.65 19.42 -10.36
N GLY A 160 -6.71 19.22 -11.14
CA GLY A 160 -7.12 17.91 -11.59
C GLY A 160 -7.88 17.96 -12.91
N THR A 161 -7.96 16.83 -13.59
CA THR A 161 -8.68 16.65 -14.85
C THR A 161 -9.52 15.38 -14.81
N VAL A 162 -10.61 15.38 -15.57
CA VAL A 162 -11.48 14.23 -15.76
C VAL A 162 -11.82 14.09 -17.23
N SER A 163 -11.66 12.90 -17.79
CA SER A 163 -12.18 12.51 -19.09
C SER A 163 -13.26 11.46 -18.92
N LYS A 164 -14.26 11.51 -19.81
CA LYS A 164 -15.27 10.47 -19.96
C LYS A 164 -15.30 10.07 -21.42
N ASP A 165 -15.43 8.78 -21.65
CA ASP A 165 -15.30 8.16 -22.96
C ASP A 165 -13.96 8.56 -23.61
N LEU A 166 -13.93 8.67 -24.93
CA LEU A 166 -12.74 9.09 -25.67
C LEU A 166 -12.62 10.62 -25.79
N GLU A 167 -13.29 11.38 -24.92
CA GLU A 167 -13.20 12.85 -24.91
C GLU A 167 -11.94 13.36 -24.20
N ASP A 168 -11.54 14.58 -24.56
CA ASP A 168 -10.45 15.30 -23.89
C ASP A 168 -10.75 15.55 -22.40
N GLY A 169 -9.68 15.50 -21.59
CA GLY A 169 -9.75 15.77 -20.16
C GLY A 169 -10.18 17.21 -19.85
N LYS A 170 -11.25 17.37 -19.07
CA LYS A 170 -11.77 18.66 -18.61
C LYS A 170 -11.24 18.98 -17.21
N PRO A 171 -10.86 20.23 -16.90
CA PRO A 171 -10.44 20.61 -15.57
C PRO A 171 -11.52 20.39 -14.52
N ILE A 172 -11.14 19.87 -13.35
CA ILE A 172 -12.04 19.74 -12.20
C ILE A 172 -12.03 21.03 -11.40
N LYS A 173 -13.20 21.57 -11.09
CA LYS A 173 -13.33 22.76 -10.23
C LYS A 173 -12.98 22.41 -8.78
N GLY A 174 -12.07 23.18 -8.19
CA GLY A 174 -11.67 23.04 -6.79
C GLY A 174 -10.18 23.24 -6.61
N LYS A 175 -9.73 23.12 -5.35
CA LYS A 175 -8.30 23.12 -5.00
C LYS A 175 -7.99 21.88 -4.19
N PHE A 176 -7.28 20.95 -4.80
CA PHE A 176 -6.79 19.76 -4.13
C PHE A 176 -5.58 20.10 -3.27
N ARG A 177 -5.39 19.39 -2.16
CA ARG A 177 -4.26 19.59 -1.24
C ARG A 177 -3.59 18.24 -0.96
N PRO A 178 -2.26 18.20 -0.76
CA PRO A 178 -1.59 16.96 -0.40
C PRO A 178 -2.22 16.32 0.83
N VAL A 179 -2.37 15.00 0.78
CA VAL A 179 -2.93 14.21 1.88
C VAL A 179 -1.76 13.54 2.60
N PRO A 180 -1.60 13.64 3.93
CA PRO A 180 -0.62 12.83 4.63
C PRO A 180 -0.85 11.35 4.34
N LEU A 181 0.19 10.61 3.99
CA LEU A 181 0.04 9.21 3.54
C LEU A 181 -0.59 8.32 4.62
N LYS A 182 -0.28 8.59 5.90
CA LYS A 182 -0.91 7.93 7.05
C LYS A 182 -2.44 8.08 7.08
N ASP A 183 -2.95 9.19 6.53
CA ASP A 183 -4.37 9.54 6.55
C ASP A 183 -5.09 9.10 5.27
N TRP A 184 -4.38 8.58 4.27
CA TRP A 184 -4.95 8.09 3.01
C TRP A 184 -5.73 6.78 3.19
N SER A 185 -6.79 6.62 2.41
CA SER A 185 -7.46 5.35 2.13
C SER A 185 -8.18 5.46 0.78
N SER A 186 -8.46 4.34 0.11
CA SER A 186 -9.20 4.33 -1.16
C SER A 186 -10.57 5.01 -1.03
N ASP A 187 -11.25 4.87 0.11
CA ASP A 187 -12.52 5.54 0.40
C ASP A 187 -12.43 7.07 0.47
N LYS A 188 -11.22 7.62 0.65
CA LYS A 188 -10.96 9.08 0.70
C LYS A 188 -10.56 9.65 -0.66
N ARG A 189 -10.66 8.85 -1.72
CA ARG A 189 -10.47 9.30 -3.10
C ARG A 189 -11.31 10.55 -3.38
N PRO A 190 -10.81 11.50 -4.19
CA PRO A 190 -11.60 12.66 -4.58
C PRO A 190 -12.90 12.24 -5.25
N LYS A 191 -14.02 12.83 -4.82
CA LYS A 191 -15.36 12.56 -5.41
C LYS A 191 -15.42 12.75 -6.92
N ALA A 192 -14.54 13.59 -7.48
CA ALA A 192 -14.44 13.80 -8.91
C ALA A 192 -13.84 12.59 -9.67
N CYS A 193 -13.21 11.66 -8.95
CA CYS A 193 -12.70 10.39 -9.45
C CYS A 193 -13.55 9.19 -8.98
N ASP A 194 -14.73 9.46 -8.41
CA ASP A 194 -15.68 8.45 -7.97
C ASP A 194 -16.65 8.19 -9.13
N PHE A 195 -16.37 7.13 -9.88
CA PHE A 195 -17.15 6.68 -11.03
C PHE A 195 -17.68 5.29 -10.75
#